data_AF-A0A917N6Q8-F1
#
_entry.id   AF-A0A917N6Q8-F1
#
_cell.length_a   1.000
_cell.length_b   1.000
_cell.length_c   1.000
_cell.angle_alpha   90.00
_cell.angle_beta   90.00
_cell.angle_gamma   90.00
#
_symmetry.space_group_name_H-M   'P 1'
#
loop_
_entity.id
_entity.type
_entity.pdbx_description
1 polymer ?
#
loop_
_entity_poly.entity_id
_entity_poly.type
_entity_poly.pdbx_seq_one_letter_code
_entity_poly.pdbx_strand_id
1 'polypeptide(L)' 'MTLLGDAAHLMPPLGVGVNLAMLDACDLALALARSATIDEAVRAYEHTMLPRSTETAAMLENRTEDLLSEEAPE' A
#
# COMPACT_ATOMS: atom_id res chain seq x y z
N MET A 1 11.22 -12.65 -6.00
CA MET A 1 9.88 -12.83 -5.41
C MET A 1 9.52 -11.51 -4.73
N THR A 2 8.27 -11.06 -4.81
CA THR A 2 7.78 -9.83 -4.14
C THR A 2 6.32 -9.99 -3.72
N LEU A 3 5.78 -9.03 -2.96
CA LEU A 3 4.40 -9.01 -2.43
C LEU A 3 3.67 -7.74 -2.89
N LEU A 4 2.33 -7.77 -2.90
CA LEU A 4 1.48 -6.61 -3.18
C LEU A 4 0.19 -6.67 -2.36
N GLY A 5 -0.51 -5.54 -2.23
CA GLY A 5 -1.76 -5.43 -1.48
C GLY A 5 -1.59 -5.81 -0.01
N ASP A 6 -2.62 -6.42 0.59
CA ASP A 6 -2.63 -6.82 2.01
C ASP A 6 -1.45 -7.73 2.40
N ALA A 7 -0.92 -8.51 1.46
CA ALA A 7 0.26 -9.33 1.72
C ALA A 7 1.53 -8.48 1.90
N ALA A 8 1.61 -7.31 1.28
CA ALA A 8 2.72 -6.39 1.40
C ALA A 8 2.52 -5.35 2.53
N HIS A 9 1.29 -4.87 2.72
CA HIS A 9 0.99 -3.78 3.63
C HIS A 9 -0.44 -3.84 4.17
N LEU A 10 -0.71 -4.80 5.06
CA LEU A 10 -1.99 -4.86 5.75
C LEU A 10 -2.27 -3.54 6.51
N MET A 11 -3.44 -2.95 6.26
CA MET A 11 -3.87 -1.68 6.85
C MET A 11 -5.27 -1.78 7.46
N PRO A 12 -5.65 -0.85 8.36
CA PRO A 12 -7.02 -0.80 8.86
C PRO A 12 -8.05 -0.60 7.74
N PRO A 13 -9.27 -1.16 7.84
CA PRO A 13 -10.24 -1.26 6.74
C PRO A 13 -11.00 0.06 6.49
N LEU A 14 -10.26 1.15 6.26
CA LEU A 14 -10.77 2.52 6.10
C LEU A 14 -11.01 2.91 4.64
N GLY A 15 -11.29 1.93 3.78
CA GLY A 15 -11.64 2.15 2.38
C GLY A 15 -10.45 2.36 1.42
N VAL A 16 -9.20 2.29 1.88
CA VAL A 16 -8.01 2.50 1.03
C VAL A 16 -7.36 1.22 0.51
N GLY A 17 -7.56 0.07 1.18
CA GLY A 17 -6.75 -1.14 0.94
C GLY A 17 -6.80 -1.65 -0.51
N VAL A 18 -8.00 -1.82 -1.07
CA VAL A 18 -8.15 -2.31 -2.46
C VAL A 18 -7.58 -1.33 -3.49
N ASN A 19 -7.70 -0.02 -3.26
CA ASN A 19 -7.14 0.98 -4.17
C ASN A 19 -5.61 0.90 -4.18
N LEU A 20 -4.98 0.72 -3.02
CA LEU A 20 -3.53 0.53 -2.92
C LEU A 20 -3.10 -0.79 -3.57
N ALA A 21 -3.82 -1.89 -3.34
CA ALA A 21 -3.53 -3.17 -4.00
C ALA A 21 -3.61 -3.09 -5.53
N MET A 22 -4.61 -2.37 -6.07
CA MET A 22 -4.73 -2.14 -7.51
C MET A 22 -3.61 -1.25 -8.05
N LEU A 23 -3.19 -0.24 -7.30
CA LEU A 23 -2.06 0.61 -7.66
C LEU A 23 -0.74 -0.16 -7.65
N ASP A 24 -0.53 -1.02 -6.66
CA ASP A 24 0.64 -1.92 -6.62
C ASP A 24 0.68 -2.85 -7.84
N ALA A 25 -0.45 -3.43 -8.22
CA ALA A 25 -0.53 -4.30 -9.39
C ALA A 25 -0.17 -3.53 -10.68
N CYS A 26 -0.62 -2.29 -10.80
CA CYS A 26 -0.26 -1.41 -11.92
C CYS A 26 1.24 -1.10 -11.94
N ASP A 27 1.79 -0.66 -10.80
CA ASP A 27 3.21 -0.31 -10.67
C ASP A 27 4.12 -1.52 -10.96
N LEU A 28 3.78 -2.69 -10.41
CA LEU A 28 4.52 -3.93 -10.65
C LEU A 28 4.43 -4.36 -12.12
N ALA A 29 3.24 -4.32 -12.72
CA ALA A 29 3.07 -4.67 -14.14
C ALA A 29 3.86 -3.73 -15.06
N LEU A 30 3.86 -2.43 -14.77
CA LEU A 30 4.63 -1.44 -15.53
C LEU A 30 6.14 -1.64 -15.34
N ALA A 31 6.61 -1.92 -14.12
CA ALA A 31 8.02 -2.21 -13.86
C ALA A 31 8.47 -3.46 -14.61
N LEU A 32 7.67 -4.54 -14.56
CA LEU A 32 7.94 -5.79 -15.30
C LEU A 32 8.00 -5.56 -16.82
N ALA A 33 7.13 -4.71 -17.36
CA ALA A 33 7.11 -4.41 -18.79
C ALA A 33 8.28 -3.53 -19.26
N ARG A 34 8.95 -2.81 -18.36
CA ARG A 34 9.97 -1.79 -18.69
C ARG A 34 11.40 -2.19 -18.33
N SER A 35 11.59 -3.11 -17.39
CA SER A 35 12.91 -3.51 -16.93
C SER A 35 13.50 -4.66 -17.75
N ALA A 36 14.83 -4.73 -17.81
CA ALA A 36 15.53 -5.79 -18.53
C ALA A 36 15.54 -7.11 -17.75
N THR A 37 15.37 -7.06 -16.42
CA THR A 37 15.35 -8.23 -15.54
C THR A 37 14.22 -8.15 -14.53
N ILE A 38 13.74 -9.32 -14.07
CA ILE A 38 12.71 -9.42 -13.02
C ILE A 38 13.19 -8.73 -11.74
N ASP A 39 14.46 -8.90 -11.41
CA ASP A 39 15.09 -8.35 -10.20
C ASP A 39 15.11 -6.82 -10.20
N GLU A 40 15.37 -6.21 -11.35
CA GLU A 40 15.28 -4.77 -11.55
C GLU A 40 13.84 -4.28 -11.45
N ALA A 41 12.89 -4.98 -12.07
CA ALA A 41 11.47 -4.65 -12.00
C ALA A 41 10.96 -4.66 -10.55
N VAL A 42 11.29 -5.71 -9.80
CA VAL A 42 10.90 -5.85 -8.39
C VAL A 42 11.47 -4.70 -7.55
N ARG A 43 12.76 -4.38 -7.71
CA ARG A 43 13.38 -3.26 -6.99
C ARG A 43 12.74 -1.91 -7.33
N ALA A 44 12.43 -1.68 -8.60
CA ALA A 44 11.77 -0.45 -9.04
C ALA A 44 10.35 -0.33 -8.44
N TYR A 45 9.57 -1.41 -8.47
CA TYR A 45 8.25 -1.48 -7.85
C TYR A 45 8.31 -1.23 -6.34
N GLU A 46 9.18 -1.94 -5.61
CA GLU A 46 9.28 -1.82 -4.15
C GLU A 46 9.74 -0.42 -3.72
N HIS A 47 10.62 0.23 -4.49
CA HIS A 47 11.07 1.60 -4.23
C HIS A 47 9.93 2.62 -4.33
N THR A 48 8.90 2.35 -5.13
CA THR A 48 7.69 3.19 -5.21
C THR A 48 6.64 2.81 -4.18
N MET A 49 6.40 1.51 -3.99
CA MET A 49 5.34 1.01 -3.13
C MET A 49 5.63 1.23 -1.63
N LEU A 50 6.86 0.96 -1.17
CA LEU A 50 7.19 1.00 0.27
C LEU A 50 7.02 2.38 0.93
N PRO A 51 7.48 3.50 0.34
CA PRO A 51 7.24 4.81 0.93
C PRO A 51 5.75 5.15 1.02
N ARG A 52 5.00 4.88 -0.06
CA ARG A 52 3.55 5.11 -0.12
C ARG A 52 2.80 4.31 0.95
N SER A 53 3.13 3.03 1.11
CA SER A 53 2.48 2.18 2.09
C SER A 53 2.79 2.63 3.51
N THR A 54 4.03 3.02 3.78
CA THR A 54 4.45 3.54 5.10
C THR A 54 3.75 4.85 5.44
N GLU A 55 3.69 5.79 4.51
CA GLU A 55 2.99 7.07 4.69
C GLU A 55 1.49 6.84 4.94
N THR A 56 0.87 5.94 4.16
CA THR A 56 -0.55 5.65 4.34
C THR A 56 -0.84 4.97 5.67
N ALA A 57 0.01 4.03 6.11
CA ALA A 57 -0.13 3.40 7.42
C ALA A 57 -0.04 4.43 8.56
N ALA A 58 0.90 5.38 8.48
CA ALA A 58 1.04 6.45 9.46
C ALA A 58 -0.19 7.38 9.47
N MET A 59 -0.75 7.72 8.30
CA MET A 59 -1.97 8.53 8.22
C MET A 59 -3.21 7.85 8.80
N LEU A 60 -3.23 6.52 8.82
CA LEU A 60 -4.36 5.72 9.31
C LEU A 60 -4.20 5.26 10.77
N GLU A 61 -3.08 5.59 11.40
CA GLU A 61 -2.83 5.28 12.80
C GLU A 61 -3.92 5.91 13.69
N ASN A 62 -4.47 5.11 14.62
CA ASN A 62 -5.57 5.47 15.52
C ASN A 62 -6.91 5.85 14.86
N ARG A 63 -7.00 5.87 13.53
CA ARG A 63 -8.22 6.29 12.81
C ARG A 63 -9.36 5.27 12.91
N THR A 64 -9.05 4.02 13.27
CA THR A 64 -10.09 3.01 13.49
C THR A 64 -10.72 3.19 14.86
N GLU A 65 -9.90 3.50 15.87
CA GLU A 65 -10.31 3.82 17.23
C GLU A 65 -11.21 5.07 17.22
N ASP A 66 -10.85 6.10 16.46
CA ASP A 66 -11.67 7.30 16.27
C ASP A 66 -13.06 6.99 15.71
N LEU A 67 -13.17 6.02 14.79
CA LEU A 67 -14.45 5.63 14.19
C LEU A 67 -15.31 4.76 15.11
N LEU A 68 -14.67 4.07 16.04
CA LEU A 68 -15.33 3.16 16.99
C LEU A 68 -15.61 3.84 18.33
N SER A 69 -15.13 5.08 18.54
CA SER A 69 -15.37 5.82 19.77
C SER A 69 -16.84 6.24 19.88
N GLU A 70 -17.37 6.20 21.10
CA GLU A 70 -18.72 6.69 21.41
C GLU A 70 -18.74 8.20 21.72
N GLU A 71 -17.55 8.82 21.80
CA GLU A 71 -17.38 10.25 22.03
C GLU A 71 -17.56 11.02 20.72
N ALA A 72 -18.48 11.99 20.70
CA ALA A 72 -18.69 12.83 19.53
C ALA A 72 -17.44 13.68 19.25
N PRO A 73 -17.02 13.83 17.97
CA PRO A 73 -15.90 14.70 17.63
C PRO A 73 -16.24 16.16 17.99
N GLU A 74 -15.30 16.88 18.60
CA GLU A 74 -15.38 18.33 18.85
C GLU A 74 -15.42 19.16 17.56
#